data_AF-A0A9N9YV39-F1
#
_entry.id   AF-A0A9N9YV39-F1
#
_cell.length_a   1.000
_cell.length_b   1.000
_cell.length_c   1.000
_cell.angle_alpha   90.00
_cell.angle_beta   90.00
_cell.angle_gamma   90.00
#
_symmetry.space_group_name_H-M   'P 1'
#
loop_
_entity.id
_entity.type
_entity.pdbx_description
1 polymer ?
#
loop_
_entity_poly.entity_id
_entity_poly.type
_entity_poly.pdbx_seq_one_letter_code
_entity_poly.pdbx_strand_id
1 'polypeptide(L)'
;MAASRGTQEDFGHLLPSLMMLGFWYNNLKGSDASCVVRNLINAAGFNRFTTGALEVMVKGSTPNHNLLLWYGMIAAVIATTVQTQDMYDQEGDAARGRRTLPLVLGDTCGRWVTAITVMFWVVFCPLCIGTSLLGATSRAALMA
;
A
#
# COMPACT_ATOMS: atom_id res chain seq x y z
N MET A 1 23.24 19.11 21.59
CA MET A 1 22.38 19.73 20.56
C MET A 1 22.89 19.39 19.14
N ALA A 2 23.10 18.09 18.84
CA ALA A 2 23.72 17.62 17.60
C ALA A 2 23.14 16.29 17.08
N ALA A 3 21.93 15.91 17.50
CA ALA A 3 21.27 14.65 17.10
C ALA A 3 20.14 14.86 16.07
N SER A 4 19.80 16.09 15.71
CA SER A 4 18.70 16.41 14.79
C SER A 4 19.12 16.61 13.32
N ARG A 5 20.43 16.65 13.04
CA ARG A 5 20.96 16.89 11.68
C ARG A 5 20.98 15.65 10.80
N GLY A 6 21.19 14.45 11.37
CA GLY A 6 21.24 13.20 10.59
C GLY A 6 19.87 12.76 10.06
N THR A 7 18.82 12.97 10.85
CA THR A 7 17.46 12.59 10.48
C THR A 7 16.93 13.40 9.29
N GLN A 8 17.25 14.70 9.21
CA GLN A 8 16.67 15.58 8.20
C GLN A 8 17.25 15.40 6.79
N GLU A 9 18.50 14.93 6.68
CA GLU A 9 19.14 14.56 5.40
C GLU A 9 18.60 13.21 4.87
N ASP A 10 18.39 12.24 5.76
CA ASP A 10 17.81 10.94 5.40
C ASP A 10 16.36 11.08 4.92
N PHE A 11 15.54 11.99 5.44
CA PHE A 11 14.14 12.14 4.99
C PHE A 11 13.98 12.86 3.66
N GLY A 12 15.05 13.50 3.19
CA GLY A 12 15.04 14.33 1.98
C GLY A 12 14.64 13.56 0.72
N HIS A 13 14.78 12.23 0.69
CA HIS A 13 14.50 11.41 -0.50
C HIS A 13 13.04 10.95 -0.62
N LEU A 14 12.25 10.96 0.46
CA LEU A 14 10.86 10.48 0.43
C LEU A 14 9.99 11.36 -0.45
N LEU A 15 10.06 12.69 -0.28
CA LEU A 15 9.28 13.65 -1.06
C LEU A 15 9.65 13.61 -2.55
N PRO A 16 10.93 13.70 -2.98
CA PRO A 16 11.34 13.53 -4.36
C PRO A 16 10.87 12.20 -4.95
N SER A 17 10.98 11.09 -4.20
CA SER A 17 10.53 9.78 -4.71
C SER A 17 9.02 9.74 -4.96
N LEU A 18 8.20 10.36 -4.10
CA LEU A 18 6.76 10.50 -4.30
C LEU A 18 6.46 11.38 -5.52
N MET A 19 7.18 12.49 -5.68
CA MET A 19 7.05 13.37 -6.86
C MET A 19 7.44 12.65 -8.15
N MET A 20 8.50 11.84 -8.14
CA MET A 20 8.90 11.02 -9.28
C MET A 20 7.85 9.96 -9.64
N LEU A 21 7.25 9.30 -8.64
CA LEU A 21 6.13 8.38 -8.85
C LEU A 21 4.91 9.11 -9.43
N GLY A 22 4.58 10.29 -8.91
CA GLY A 22 3.50 11.12 -9.44
C GLY A 22 3.76 11.60 -10.87
N PHE A 23 5.01 11.94 -11.20
CA PHE A 23 5.41 12.28 -12.56
C PHE A 23 5.30 11.07 -13.49
N TRP A 24 5.75 9.89 -13.06
CA TRP A 24 5.58 8.66 -13.83
C TRP A 24 4.10 8.34 -14.05
N TYR A 25 3.29 8.47 -12.99
CA TYR A 25 1.86 8.23 -13.01
C TYR A 25 1.13 9.13 -14.03
N ASN A 26 1.41 10.44 -14.01
CA ASN A 26 0.66 11.44 -14.77
C ASN A 26 1.31 11.83 -16.10
N ASN A 27 2.59 12.21 -16.09
CA ASN A 27 3.27 12.81 -17.24
C ASN A 27 3.79 11.77 -18.21
N LEU A 28 4.31 10.65 -17.69
CA LEU A 28 4.81 9.54 -18.50
C LEU A 28 3.72 8.48 -18.78
N LYS A 29 2.46 8.73 -18.38
CA LYS A 29 1.32 7.83 -18.59
C LYS A 29 1.53 6.42 -18.03
N GLY A 30 2.34 6.26 -16.99
CA GLY A 30 2.55 4.96 -16.33
C GLY A 30 1.24 4.36 -15.80
N SER A 31 0.29 5.22 -15.40
CA SER A 31 -1.05 4.80 -14.97
C SER A 31 -1.94 4.26 -16.10
N ASP A 32 -1.66 4.60 -17.35
CA ASP A 32 -2.51 4.25 -18.48
C ASP A 32 -2.11 2.89 -19.10
N ALA A 33 -0.87 2.44 -18.87
CA ALA A 33 -0.27 1.28 -19.54
C ALA A 33 -0.86 -0.08 -19.13
N SER A 34 -1.16 -0.27 -17.84
CA SER A 34 -1.70 -1.53 -17.31
C SER A 34 -2.31 -1.31 -15.93
N CYS A 35 -3.40 -2.02 -15.63
CA CYS A 35 -4.02 -2.02 -14.31
C CYS A 35 -3.04 -2.43 -13.20
N VAL A 36 -2.14 -3.38 -13.50
CA VAL A 36 -1.13 -3.87 -12.55
C VAL A 36 -0.10 -2.78 -12.28
N VAL A 37 0.44 -2.16 -13.33
CA VAL A 37 1.45 -1.09 -13.20
C VAL A 37 0.87 0.09 -12.42
N ARG A 38 -0.36 0.48 -12.74
CA ARG A 38 -1.08 1.54 -12.03
C ARG A 38 -1.24 1.23 -10.54
N ASN A 39 -1.66 0.00 -10.21
CA ASN A 39 -1.81 -0.43 -8.82
C ASN A 39 -0.47 -0.43 -8.07
N LEU A 40 0.61 -0.87 -8.72
CA LEU A 40 1.95 -0.87 -8.14
C LEU A 40 2.49 0.55 -7.90
N ILE A 41 2.30 1.47 -8.85
CA ILE A 41 2.70 2.88 -8.70
C ILE A 41 1.92 3.52 -7.55
N ASN A 42 0.60 3.30 -7.49
CA ASN A 42 -0.23 3.82 -6.41
C ASN A 42 0.19 3.23 -5.06
N ALA A 43 0.40 1.92 -4.97
CA ALA A 43 0.85 1.27 -3.74
C ALA A 43 2.21 1.81 -3.28
N ALA A 44 3.16 1.97 -4.20
CA ALA A 44 4.45 2.58 -3.89
C ALA A 44 4.29 4.01 -3.35
N GLY A 45 3.38 4.81 -3.93
CA GLY A 45 3.06 6.16 -3.48
C GLY A 45 2.46 6.18 -2.07
N PHE A 46 1.43 5.36 -1.81
CA PHE A 46 0.84 5.24 -0.47
C PHE A 46 1.86 4.79 0.57
N ASN A 47 2.73 3.84 0.20
CA ASN A 47 3.74 3.30 1.10
C ASN A 47 4.78 4.34 1.52
N ARG A 48 5.00 5.42 0.74
CA ARG A 48 5.86 6.54 1.16
C ARG A 48 5.32 7.28 2.39
N PHE A 49 4.01 7.41 2.52
CA PHE A 49 3.41 7.99 3.72
C PHE A 49 3.64 7.09 4.94
N THR A 50 3.53 5.77 4.76
CA THR A 50 3.83 4.79 5.82
C THR A 50 5.31 4.80 6.22
N THR A 51 6.24 4.92 5.26
CA THR A 51 7.68 5.05 5.55
C THR A 51 7.97 6.31 6.36
N GLY A 52 7.37 7.45 6.04
CA GLY A 52 7.57 8.68 6.81
C GLY A 52 7.14 8.53 8.27
N ALA A 53 6.01 7.84 8.53
CA ALA A 53 5.60 7.53 9.90
C ALA A 53 6.55 6.54 10.60
N LEU A 54 7.02 5.53 9.86
CA LEU A 54 7.95 4.51 10.34
C LEU A 54 9.27 5.11 10.84
N GLU A 55 9.83 6.02 10.06
CA GLU A 55 11.10 6.68 10.36
C GLU A 55 11.04 7.50 11.65
N VAL A 56 9.93 8.22 11.89
CA VAL A 56 9.70 8.97 13.13
C VAL A 56 9.64 8.04 14.35
N MET A 57 9.07 6.84 14.20
CA MET A 57 8.99 5.85 15.27
C MET A 57 10.33 5.18 15.55
N VAL A 58 11.10 4.85 14.50
CA VAL A 58 12.33 4.06 14.59
C VAL A 58 13.54 4.89 15.03
N LYS A 59 13.57 6.21 14.76
CA LYS A 59 14.60 7.16 15.21
C LYS A 59 16.06 6.68 14.95
N GLY A 60 16.30 6.03 13.82
CA GLY A 60 17.62 5.51 13.44
C GLY A 60 17.99 4.14 14.04
N SER A 61 17.06 3.48 14.73
CA SER A 61 17.23 2.08 15.14
C SER A 61 17.05 1.13 13.96
N THR A 62 17.50 -0.12 14.06
CA THR A 62 17.22 -1.13 13.03
C THR A 62 15.77 -1.62 13.15
N PRO A 63 14.99 -1.64 12.05
CA PRO A 63 13.64 -2.21 12.07
C PRO A 63 13.68 -3.70 12.46
N ASN A 64 12.82 -4.10 13.38
CA ASN A 64 12.67 -5.52 13.71
C ASN A 64 11.87 -6.26 12.62
N HIS A 65 11.93 -7.59 12.63
CA HIS A 65 11.26 -8.43 11.64
C HIS A 65 9.75 -8.19 11.57
N ASN A 66 9.08 -8.06 12.72
CA ASN A 66 7.62 -7.85 12.78
C ASN A 66 7.22 -6.52 12.14
N LEU A 67 8.04 -5.48 12.29
CA LEU A 67 7.81 -4.17 11.72
C LEU A 67 7.97 -4.19 10.20
N LEU A 68 9.00 -4.89 9.69
CA LEU A 68 9.19 -5.10 8.24
C LEU A 68 8.06 -5.94 7.63
N LEU A 69 7.62 -6.98 8.34
CA LEU A 69 6.48 -7.81 7.94
C LEU A 69 5.20 -6.99 7.87
N TRP A 70 4.90 -6.19 8.90
CA TRP A 70 3.75 -5.28 8.92
C TRP A 70 3.79 -4.27 7.78
N TYR A 71 4.95 -3.65 7.55
CA TYR A 71 5.15 -2.69 6.48
C TYR A 71 4.94 -3.33 5.09
N GLY A 72 5.50 -4.52 4.86
CA GLY A 72 5.30 -5.28 3.63
C GLY A 72 3.84 -5.69 3.42
N MET A 73 3.14 -6.08 4.49
CA MET A 73 1.72 -6.40 4.43
C MET A 73 0.88 -5.20 4.00
N ILE A 74 1.12 -4.00 4.56
CA ILE A 74 0.41 -2.77 4.14
C ILE A 74 0.63 -2.52 2.65
N ALA A 75 1.87 -2.60 2.18
CA ALA A 75 2.18 -2.39 0.76
C ALA A 75 1.43 -3.39 -0.14
N ALA A 76 1.40 -4.67 0.24
CA ALA A 76 0.72 -5.72 -0.51
C ALA A 76 -0.81 -5.58 -0.49
N VAL A 77 -1.39 -5.22 0.66
CA VAL A 77 -2.83 -4.92 0.79
C VAL A 77 -3.20 -3.80 -0.17
N ILE A 78 -2.45 -2.69 -0.17
CA ILE A 78 -2.75 -1.55 -1.04
C ILE A 78 -2.58 -1.95 -2.51
N ALA A 79 -1.49 -2.62 -2.88
CA ALA A 79 -1.24 -3.04 -4.27
C ALA A 79 -2.36 -3.92 -4.85
N THR A 80 -3.04 -4.69 -4.00
CA THR A 80 -4.08 -5.62 -4.43
C THR A 80 -5.50 -5.06 -4.26
N THR A 81 -5.69 -3.99 -3.49
CA THR A 81 -7.02 -3.40 -3.23
C THR A 81 -7.21 -1.97 -3.75
N VAL A 82 -6.16 -1.26 -4.17
CA VAL A 82 -6.24 0.14 -4.62
C VAL A 82 -7.14 0.33 -5.85
N GLN A 83 -7.30 -0.71 -6.68
CA GLN A 83 -8.25 -0.77 -7.79
C GLN A 83 -9.72 -0.55 -7.39
N THR A 84 -10.05 -0.60 -6.09
CA THR A 84 -11.39 -0.22 -5.59
C THR A 84 -11.73 1.24 -5.95
N GLN A 85 -10.71 2.11 -6.01
CA GLN A 85 -10.90 3.52 -6.38
C GLN A 85 -11.43 3.66 -7.82
N ASP A 86 -11.05 2.72 -8.70
CA ASP A 86 -11.40 2.75 -10.14
C ASP A 86 -12.84 2.34 -10.37
N MET A 87 -13.44 1.63 -9.41
CA MET A 87 -14.84 1.22 -9.50
C MET A 87 -15.77 2.43 -9.52
N TYR A 88 -15.39 3.51 -8.84
CA TYR A 88 -16.12 4.78 -8.85
C TYR A 88 -15.77 5.64 -10.07
N ASP A 89 -14.51 5.62 -10.53
CA ASP A 89 -14.00 6.53 -11.58
C ASP A 89 -14.03 5.91 -13.00
N GLN A 90 -14.93 4.96 -13.26
CA GLN A 90 -14.96 4.23 -14.54
C GLN A 90 -15.21 5.15 -15.74
N GLU A 91 -16.12 6.13 -15.61
CA GLU A 91 -16.43 7.08 -16.68
C GLU A 91 -15.22 7.98 -17.00
N GLY A 92 -14.53 8.46 -15.97
CA GLY A 92 -13.32 9.29 -16.11
C GLY A 92 -12.15 8.51 -16.71
N ASP A 93 -11.95 7.28 -16.25
CA ASP A 93 -10.92 6.38 -16.78
C ASP A 93 -11.20 5.99 -18.24
N ALA A 94 -12.47 5.76 -18.60
CA ALA A 94 -12.87 5.47 -19.97
C ALA A 94 -12.65 6.67 -20.90
N ALA A 95 -13.03 7.88 -20.47
CA ALA A 95 -12.81 9.12 -21.23
C ALA A 95 -11.31 9.39 -21.48
N ARG A 96 -10.44 8.97 -20.55
CA ARG A 96 -8.98 9.09 -20.67
C ARG A 96 -8.33 7.92 -21.44
N GLY A 97 -9.08 6.87 -21.77
CA GLY A 97 -8.56 5.68 -22.44
C GLY A 97 -7.68 4.79 -21.54
N ARG A 98 -7.91 4.82 -20.22
CA ARG A 98 -7.13 4.05 -19.25
C ARG A 98 -7.48 2.57 -19.25
N ARG A 99 -6.50 1.74 -18.89
CA ARG A 99 -6.65 0.30 -18.73
C ARG A 99 -6.78 -0.06 -17.25
N THR A 100 -7.88 0.33 -16.61
CA THR A 100 -8.15 -0.02 -15.21
C THR A 100 -8.84 -1.38 -15.08
N LEU A 101 -8.77 -2.00 -13.90
CA LEU A 101 -9.33 -3.33 -13.68
C LEU A 101 -10.81 -3.45 -14.09
N PRO A 102 -11.73 -2.54 -13.69
CA PRO A 102 -13.13 -2.65 -14.10
C PRO A 102 -13.33 -2.49 -15.61
N LEU A 103 -12.50 -1.71 -16.30
CA LEU A 103 -12.58 -1.54 -17.76
C LEU A 103 -11.99 -2.73 -18.53
N VAL A 104 -11.01 -3.44 -17.95
CA VAL A 104 -10.34 -4.59 -18.59
C VAL A 104 -11.06 -5.91 -18.34
N LEU A 105 -11.48 -6.17 -17.11
CA LEU A 105 -12.15 -7.42 -16.70
C LEU A 105 -13.68 -7.30 -16.65
N GLY A 106 -14.21 -6.08 -16.70
CA GLY A 106 -15.61 -5.77 -16.44
C GLY A 106 -15.88 -5.42 -14.97
N ASP A 107 -16.88 -4.56 -14.74
CA ASP A 107 -17.27 -4.08 -13.40
C ASP A 107 -17.55 -5.22 -12.42
N THR A 108 -18.40 -6.18 -12.81
CA THR A 108 -18.79 -7.29 -11.93
C THR A 108 -17.61 -8.17 -11.55
N CYS A 109 -16.76 -8.55 -12.51
CA CYS A 109 -15.56 -9.33 -12.24
C CYS A 109 -14.59 -8.55 -11.35
N GLY A 110 -14.41 -7.26 -11.63
CA GLY A 110 -13.56 -6.38 -10.84
C GLY A 110 -14.01 -6.27 -9.38
N ARG A 111 -15.32 -6.18 -9.14
CA ARG A 111 -15.90 -6.21 -7.79
C ARG A 111 -15.62 -7.53 -7.07
N TRP A 112 -15.78 -8.67 -7.74
CA TRP A 112 -15.49 -9.98 -7.15
C TRP A 112 -14.00 -10.16 -6.83
N VAL A 113 -13.11 -9.74 -7.73
CA VAL A 113 -11.65 -9.78 -7.50
C VAL A 113 -11.29 -8.96 -6.25
N THR A 114 -11.83 -7.74 -6.14
CA THR A 114 -11.63 -6.90 -4.96
C THR A 114 -12.19 -7.53 -3.70
N ALA A 115 -13.42 -8.05 -3.73
CA ALA A 115 -14.05 -8.69 -2.57
C ALA A 115 -13.25 -9.91 -2.07
N ILE A 116 -12.83 -10.80 -2.98
CA ILE A 116 -12.01 -11.97 -2.65
C ILE A 116 -10.68 -11.54 -2.02
N THR A 117 -10.04 -10.54 -2.61
CA THR A 117 -8.76 -10.02 -2.12
C THR A 117 -8.89 -9.42 -0.72
N VAL A 118 -9.93 -8.62 -0.47
CA VAL A 118 -10.21 -8.06 0.87
C VAL A 118 -10.47 -9.18 1.87
N MET A 119 -11.30 -10.16 1.53
CA MET A 119 -11.59 -11.31 2.39
C MET A 119 -10.33 -12.12 2.71
N PHE A 120 -9.44 -12.32 1.73
CA PHE A 120 -8.14 -12.94 1.94
C PHE A 120 -7.33 -12.17 3.00
N TRP A 121 -7.19 -10.86 2.87
CA TRP A 121 -6.41 -10.05 3.82
C TRP A 121 -7.03 -9.96 5.22
N VAL A 122 -8.36 -9.98 5.33
CA VAL A 122 -9.07 -10.04 6.62
C VAL A 122 -8.68 -11.28 7.42
N VAL A 123 -8.45 -12.42 6.74
CA VAL A 123 -8.02 -13.67 7.39
C VAL A 123 -6.50 -13.74 7.54
N PHE A 124 -5.76 -13.33 6.52
CA PHE A 124 -4.31 -13.47 6.45
C PHE A 124 -3.59 -12.54 7.44
N CYS A 125 -4.00 -11.28 7.56
CA CYS A 125 -3.34 -10.32 8.45
C CYS A 125 -3.33 -10.77 9.92
N PRO A 126 -4.46 -11.19 10.53
CA PRO A 126 -4.47 -11.71 11.89
C PRO A 126 -3.59 -12.95 12.07
N LEU A 127 -3.61 -13.88 11.10
CA LEU A 127 -2.80 -15.10 11.16
C LEU A 127 -1.30 -14.80 11.13
N CYS A 128 -0.87 -13.86 10.28
CA CYS A 128 0.53 -13.44 10.20
C CYS A 128 1.03 -12.71 11.46
N ILE A 129 0.15 -11.96 12.14
CA ILE A 129 0.49 -11.22 13.35
C ILE A 129 0.28 -12.09 14.63
N GLY A 130 -0.40 -13.24 14.51
CA GLY A 130 -0.67 -14.14 15.62
C GLY A 130 -1.84 -13.71 16.51
N THR A 131 -2.79 -12.95 15.95
CA THR A 131 -4.04 -12.55 16.64
C THR A 131 -5.20 -13.45 16.21
N SER A 132 -6.14 -13.71 17.12
CA SER A 132 -7.39 -14.40 16.79
C SER A 132 -8.20 -13.61 15.75
N LEU A 133 -8.92 -14.30 14.86
CA LEU A 133 -9.73 -13.68 13.79
C LEU A 133 -10.81 -12.70 14.30
N LEU A 134 -11.29 -12.88 15.53
CA LEU A 134 -12.30 -12.02 16.20
C LEU A 134 -11.68 -10.96 17.14
N GLY A 135 -10.34 -10.85 17.19
CA GLY A 135 -9.65 -9.96 18.14
C GLY A 135 -9.66 -10.40 19.61
N ALA A 136 -10.30 -11.53 19.95
CA ALA A 136 -10.28 -12.14 21.27
C ALA A 136 -9.05 -13.06 21.46
N THR A 137 -8.02 -12.48 22.10
CA THR A 137 -6.78 -13.10 22.60
C THR A 137 -5.67 -13.32 21.55
N SER A 138 -4.65 -12.47 21.61
CA SER A 138 -3.31 -12.80 21.13
C SER A 138 -2.65 -13.77 22.14
N ARG A 139 -1.75 -14.62 21.63
CA ARG A 139 -0.90 -15.54 22.38
C ARG A 139 -0.02 -14.92 23.50
N ALA A 140 -0.21 -13.65 23.86
CA ALA A 140 0.43 -13.01 25.00
C ALA A 140 -0.17 -13.42 26.36
N ALA A 141 -1.35 -14.07 26.40
CA ALA A 141 -1.95 -14.57 27.64
C ALA A 141 -1.54 -16.02 28.00
N LEU A 142 -0.70 -16.68 27.20
CA LEU A 142 -0.31 -18.10 27.39
C LEU A 142 1.21 -18.33 27.58
N MET A 143 1.97 -17.26 27.83
CA MET A 143 3.34 -17.31 28.36
C MET A 143 3.42 -16.14 29.36
N ALA A 144 3.08 -16.29 30.64
CA ALA A 144 3.85 -17.03 31.65
C ALA A 144 5.35 -16.80 31.49
#